data_AF-A0A2W4M430-F1
#
_entry.id   AF-A0A2W4M430-F1
#
_cell.length_a   1.000
_cell.length_b   1.000
_cell.length_c   1.000
_cell.angle_alpha   90.00
_cell.angle_beta   90.00
_cell.angle_gamma   90.00
#
_symmetry.space_group_name_H-M   'P 1'
#
loop_
_entity.id
_entity.type
_entity.pdbx_description
1 polymer ?
#
loop_
_entity_poly.entity_id
_entity_poly.type
_entity_poly.pdbx_seq_one_letter_code
_entity_poly.pdbx_strand_id
1 'polypeptide(L)'
;ILTGAFRERPVAHWVETLNRAGVPAGPINTIRQAFELAADLGLEPVAETGPDRTVASPIRLSATPPGYRLPSPRLGEHDAEIRAWLADET
;
A
#
# COMPACT_ATOMS: atom_id res chain seq x y z
N ILE A 1 -11.60 12.59 31.19
CA ILE A 1 -10.78 13.83 31.23
C ILE A 1 -10.09 14.05 29.88
N LEU A 2 -9.15 13.20 29.45
CA LEU A 2 -8.37 13.41 28.19
C LEU A 2 -9.22 13.53 26.92
N THR A 3 -10.24 12.68 26.74
CA THR A 3 -11.15 12.75 25.57
C THR A 3 -11.84 14.10 25.44
N GLY A 4 -12.12 14.79 26.57
CA GLY A 4 -12.69 16.14 26.55
C GLY A 4 -11.67 17.15 26.02
N ALA A 5 -10.48 17.17 26.59
CA ALA A 5 -9.40 18.06 26.16
C ALA A 5 -9.01 17.85 24.68
N PHE A 6 -8.92 16.61 24.22
CA PHE A 6 -8.55 16.32 22.83
C PHE A 6 -9.56 16.81 21.79
N ARG A 7 -10.81 17.10 22.17
CA ARG A 7 -11.81 17.68 21.26
C ARG A 7 -11.60 19.18 21.01
N GLU A 8 -10.82 19.87 21.84
CA GLU A 8 -10.69 21.34 21.79
C GLU A 8 -9.76 21.84 20.68
N ARG A 9 -8.91 20.96 20.14
CA ARG A 9 -7.91 21.31 19.11
C ARG A 9 -7.85 20.20 18.05
N PRO A 10 -7.47 20.52 16.80
CA PRO A 10 -7.36 19.53 15.74
C PRO A 10 -6.23 18.53 15.99
N VAL A 11 -6.30 17.38 15.32
CA VAL A 11 -5.30 16.29 15.45
C VAL A 11 -3.86 16.78 15.22
N ALA A 12 -3.64 17.65 14.23
CA ALA A 12 -2.31 18.19 13.90
C ALA A 12 -1.67 18.91 15.10
N HIS A 13 -2.45 19.68 15.85
CA HIS A 13 -1.98 20.38 17.04
C HIS A 13 -1.51 19.41 18.13
N TRP A 14 -2.28 18.36 18.39
CA TRP A 14 -1.95 17.38 19.43
C TRP A 14 -0.77 16.51 19.04
N VAL A 15 -0.70 16.07 17.77
CA VAL A 15 0.46 15.31 17.26
C VAL A 15 1.74 16.11 17.43
N GLU A 16 1.75 17.38 17.03
CA GLU A 16 2.92 18.25 17.19
C GLU A 16 3.28 18.46 18.67
N THR A 17 2.29 18.76 19.52
CA THR A 17 2.49 19.05 20.94
C THR A 17 3.01 17.83 21.71
N LEU A 18 2.40 16.66 21.49
CA LEU A 18 2.78 15.42 22.17
C LEU A 18 4.16 14.95 21.72
N ASN A 19 4.46 14.99 20.42
CA ASN A 19 5.78 14.60 19.91
C ASN A 19 6.88 15.53 20.45
N ARG A 20 6.62 16.84 20.55
CA ARG A 20 7.57 17.79 21.18
C ARG A 20 7.83 17.49 22.66
N ALA A 21 6.85 16.92 23.35
CA ALA A 21 6.96 16.48 24.74
C ALA A 21 7.57 15.07 24.87
N GLY A 22 8.01 14.43 23.78
CA GLY A 22 8.57 13.08 23.78
C GLY A 22 7.53 11.97 23.90
N VAL A 23 6.25 12.27 23.69
CA VAL A 23 5.15 11.29 23.68
C VAL A 23 4.80 10.97 22.22
N PRO A 24 5.11 9.76 21.71
CA PRO A 24 4.82 9.40 20.33
C PRO A 24 3.32 9.41 20.04
N ALA A 25 2.91 10.24 19.09
CA ALA A 25 1.54 10.33 18.62
C ALA A 25 1.49 10.53 17.09
N GLY A 26 0.45 9.99 16.46
CA GLY A 26 0.19 10.12 15.03
C GLY A 26 -1.31 10.17 14.73
N PRO A 27 -1.70 10.70 13.56
CA PRO A 27 -3.11 10.75 13.16
C PRO A 27 -3.63 9.37 12.79
N ILE A 28 -4.95 9.18 12.92
CA ILE A 28 -5.65 8.06 12.27
C ILE A 28 -5.96 8.48 10.84
N ASN A 29 -5.26 7.88 9.87
CA ASN A 29 -5.42 8.20 8.47
C ASN A 29 -6.60 7.45 7.83
N THR A 30 -7.28 8.12 6.90
CA THR A 30 -8.11 7.43 5.90
C THR A 30 -7.23 6.63 4.94
N ILE A 31 -7.81 5.71 4.15
CA ILE A 31 -7.06 4.94 3.14
C ILE A 31 -6.30 5.88 2.20
N ARG A 32 -6.96 6.91 1.65
CA ARG A 32 -6.32 7.90 0.77
C ARG A 32 -5.11 8.57 1.45
N GLN A 33 -5.26 9.04 2.68
CA GLN A 33 -4.18 9.68 3.44
C GLN A 33 -3.03 8.72 3.75
N ALA A 34 -3.31 7.42 3.93
CA ALA A 34 -2.27 6.41 4.11
C ALA A 34 -1.42 6.24 2.84
N PHE A 35 -2.03 6.25 1.65
CA PHE A 35 -1.32 6.22 0.38
C PHE A 35 -0.53 7.51 0.12
N GLU A 36 -1.10 8.69 0.44
CA GLU A 36 -0.41 9.98 0.38
C GLU A 36 0.84 9.97 1.28
N LEU A 37 0.68 9.58 2.55
CA LEU A 37 1.80 9.47 3.49
C LEU A 37 2.86 8.46 3.02
N ALA A 38 2.45 7.30 2.50
CA ALA A 38 3.40 6.32 1.98
C ALA A 38 4.18 6.87 0.78
N ALA A 39 3.57 7.66 -0.09
CA ALA A 39 4.27 8.36 -1.17
C ALA A 39 5.26 9.41 -0.62
N ASP A 40 4.85 10.20 0.37
CA ASP A 40 5.72 11.20 1.03
C ASP A 40 6.93 10.56 1.72
N LEU A 41 6.78 9.33 2.22
CA LEU A 41 7.85 8.51 2.80
C LEU A 41 8.70 7.78 1.75
N GLY A 42 8.39 7.91 0.45
CA GLY A 42 9.12 7.22 -0.62
C GLY A 42 8.86 5.73 -0.70
N LEU A 43 7.68 5.25 -0.28
CA LEU A 43 7.31 3.83 -0.23
C LEU A 43 6.62 3.29 -1.50
N GLU A 44 6.43 4.11 -2.54
CA GLU A 44 5.82 3.74 -3.84
C GLU A 44 4.64 2.74 -3.69
N PRO A 45 3.56 3.14 -2.98
CA PRO A 45 2.56 2.21 -2.47
C PRO A 45 1.61 1.61 -3.51
N VAL A 46 1.71 2.02 -4.79
CA VAL A 46 0.82 1.62 -5.88
C VAL A 46 1.63 0.93 -6.97
N ALA A 47 1.15 -0.23 -7.41
CA ALA A 47 1.63 -0.92 -8.60
C ALA A 47 0.64 -0.76 -9.75
N GLU A 48 1.13 -0.52 -10.96
CA GLU A 48 0.32 -0.32 -12.15
C GLU A 48 0.67 -1.39 -13.20
N THR A 49 -0.33 -2.11 -13.71
CA THR A 49 -0.18 -3.13 -14.76
C THR A 49 -1.26 -2.98 -15.82
N GLY A 50 -0.90 -2.39 -16.96
CA GLY A 50 -1.88 -2.04 -17.99
C GLY A 50 -2.94 -1.09 -17.42
N PRO A 51 -4.25 -1.44 -17.47
CA PRO A 51 -5.31 -0.61 -16.89
C PRO A 51 -5.48 -0.76 -15.37
N ASP A 52 -4.83 -1.76 -14.75
CA ASP A 52 -5.04 -2.08 -13.33
C ASP A 52 -4.12 -1.27 -12.42
N ARG A 53 -4.67 -0.81 -11.29
CA ARG A 53 -3.93 -0.16 -10.19
C ARG A 53 -4.18 -0.94 -8.91
N THR A 54 -3.13 -1.44 -8.28
CA THR A 54 -3.21 -2.30 -7.09
C THR A 54 -2.23 -1.85 -6.00
N VAL A 55 -2.37 -2.41 -4.80
CA VAL A 55 -1.42 -2.18 -3.68
C VAL A 55 -0.09 -2.82 -4.04
N ALA A 56 1.00 -2.05 -4.00
CA ALA A 56 2.34 -2.59 -4.19
C ALA A 56 2.75 -3.47 -2.99
N SER A 57 3.54 -4.51 -3.27
CA SER A 57 4.29 -5.27 -2.27
C SER A 57 5.10 -4.33 -1.35
N PRO A 58 4.98 -4.46 -0.02
CA PRO A 58 5.72 -3.63 0.93
C PRO A 58 7.19 -4.06 1.10
N ILE A 59 7.61 -5.14 0.43
CA ILE A 59 8.95 -5.71 0.56
C ILE A 59 9.85 -5.17 -0.54
N ARG A 60 10.96 -4.53 -0.16
CA ARG A 60 12.04 -4.12 -1.07
C ARG A 60 13.21 -5.08 -0.96
N LEU A 61 13.50 -5.79 -2.05
CA LEU A 61 14.66 -6.70 -2.15
C LEU A 61 15.69 -6.06 -3.08
N SER A 62 16.94 -5.98 -2.62
CA SER A 62 18.03 -5.33 -3.37
C SER A 62 18.42 -6.09 -4.65
N ALA A 63 18.39 -7.43 -4.60
CA ALA A 63 18.77 -8.27 -5.74
C ALA A 63 17.57 -8.63 -6.64
N THR A 64 16.41 -8.87 -6.05
CA THR A 64 15.21 -9.38 -6.76
C THR A 64 13.97 -8.56 -6.37
N PRO A 65 13.92 -7.27 -6.71
CA PRO A 65 12.78 -6.44 -6.38
C PRO A 65 11.48 -7.01 -6.98
N PRO A 66 10.32 -6.84 -6.33
CA PRO A 66 9.03 -7.24 -6.91
C PRO A 66 8.80 -6.59 -8.28
N GLY A 67 8.42 -7.41 -9.26
CA GLY A 67 8.09 -6.94 -10.62
C GLY A 67 6.62 -7.18 -10.94
N TYR A 68 5.96 -6.16 -11.46
CA TYR A 68 4.56 -6.22 -11.90
C TYR A 68 4.53 -6.19 -13.42
N ARG A 69 4.28 -7.34 -14.05
CA ARG A 69 4.42 -7.50 -15.51
C ARG A 69 3.09 -7.57 -16.25
N LEU A 70 2.08 -8.18 -15.64
CA LEU A 70 0.79 -8.46 -16.27
C LEU A 70 -0.35 -7.97 -15.39
N PRO A 71 -1.47 -7.52 -15.99
CA PRO A 71 -2.72 -7.25 -15.26
C PRO A 71 -3.28 -8.54 -14.66
N SER A 72 -4.33 -8.42 -13.85
CA SER A 72 -5.04 -9.60 -13.35
C SER A 72 -5.72 -10.34 -14.51
N PRO A 73 -5.55 -11.67 -14.64
CA PRO A 73 -6.15 -12.40 -15.73
C PRO A 73 -7.67 -12.44 -15.60
N ARG A 74 -8.36 -12.47 -16.74
CA ARG A 74 -9.79 -12.79 -16.82
C ARG A 74 -10.00 -14.27 -16.49
N LEU A 75 -11.24 -14.60 -16.14
CA LEU A 75 -11.64 -15.99 -15.95
C LEU A 75 -11.40 -16.79 -17.24
N GLY A 76 -10.54 -17.81 -17.14
CA GLY A 76 -10.21 -18.70 -18.26
C GLY A 76 -9.23 -18.14 -19.30
N GLU A 77 -8.59 -16.99 -19.05
CA GLU A 77 -7.71 -16.32 -20.04
C GLU A 77 -6.56 -17.22 -20.52
N HIS A 78 -5.98 -18.02 -19.62
CA HIS A 78 -4.81 -18.86 -19.91
C HIS A 78 -5.13 -20.36 -20.00
N ASP A 79 -6.40 -20.76 -20.04
CA ASP A 79 -6.81 -22.17 -19.99
C ASP A 79 -6.23 -22.99 -21.17
N ALA A 80 -6.30 -22.44 -22.38
CA ALA A 80 -5.82 -23.12 -23.58
C ALA A 80 -4.29 -23.31 -23.57
N GLU A 81 -3.57 -22.27 -23.14
CA GLU A 81 -2.11 -22.29 -23.01
C GLU A 81 -1.66 -23.35 -22.00
N ILE A 82 -2.27 -23.37 -20.80
CA ILE A 82 -1.92 -24.32 -19.74
C ILE A 82 -2.23 -25.77 -20.18
N ARG A 83 -3.37 -26.01 -20.85
CA ARG A 83 -3.72 -27.35 -21.35
C ARG A 83 -2.74 -27.84 -22.42
N ALA A 84 -2.28 -26.95 -23.30
CA ALA A 84 -1.26 -27.27 -24.30
C ALA A 84 0.08 -27.60 -23.63
N TRP A 85 0.53 -26.79 -22.67
CA TRP A 85 1.75 -27.02 -21.91
C TRP A 85 1.76 -28.38 -21.20
N LEU A 86 0.65 -28.76 -20.57
CA LEU A 86 0.51 -30.08 -19.92
C LEU A 86 0.54 -31.25 -20.91
N ALA A 87 0.09 -31.04 -22.14
CA ALA A 87 0.09 -32.08 -23.17
C ALA A 87 1.49 -32.31 -23.77
N ASP A 88 2.34 -31.28 -23.80
CA ASP A 88 3.72 -31.33 -24.29
C ASP A 88 4.71 -31.97 -23.30
N GLU A 89 4.32 -32.15 -22.02
CA GLU A 89 5.12 -32.87 -21.00
C GLU A 89 4.94 -34.41 -21.04
N THR A 90 4.20 -34.95 -22.04
CA THR A 90 4.06 -36.40 -22.29
C THR A 90 4.77 -36.81 -23.57
#